data_AF-A0A2M8KD39-F1
#
_entry.id   AF-A0A2M8KD39-F1
#
_cell.length_a   1.000
_cell.length_b   1.000
_cell.length_c   1.000
_cell.angle_alpha   90.00
_cell.angle_beta   90.00
_cell.angle_gamma   90.00
#
_symmetry.space_group_name_H-M   'P 1'
#
loop_
_entity.id
_entity.type
_entity.pdbx_description
1 polymer ?
#
loop_
_entity_poly.entity_id
_entity_poly.type
_entity_poly.pdbx_seq_one_letter_code
_entity_poly.pdbx_strand_id
1 'polypeptide(L)'
;MNYTYAYVFAQIPLGIIWAIIYYSRKDLRNQILFVSFLGLPLGFIEAILVPNYWNPPSLFNLIDRYGFGIESFIFAFFISGIATAIYEFIEQKKRNQDKAKK
;
A
#
# COMPACT_ATOMS: atom_id res chain seq x y z
N MET A 1 22.31 16.89 -5.60
CA MET A 1 21.60 15.65 -5.99
C MET A 1 20.12 15.90 -5.78
N ASN A 2 19.28 15.77 -6.81
CA ASN A 2 17.83 15.97 -6.68
C ASN A 2 17.21 14.73 -6.00
N TYR A 3 16.72 14.88 -4.77
CA TYR A 3 16.09 13.80 -3.99
C TYR A 3 14.61 13.57 -4.33
N THR A 4 14.07 14.33 -5.30
CA THR A 4 12.68 14.29 -5.76
C THR A 4 12.19 12.88 -6.12
N TYR A 5 13.08 11.99 -6.55
CA TYR A 5 12.71 10.64 -6.98
C TYR A 5 12.89 9.57 -5.90
N ALA A 6 13.54 9.89 -4.77
CA ALA A 6 13.92 8.88 -3.77
C ALA A 6 12.70 8.12 -3.22
N TYR A 7 11.59 8.83 -3.01
CA TYR A 7 10.34 8.26 -2.53
C TYR A 7 9.67 7.36 -3.57
N VAL A 8 9.65 7.75 -4.84
CA VAL A 8 9.13 6.90 -5.92
C VAL A 8 9.95 5.62 -6.08
N PHE A 9 11.28 5.72 -5.98
CA PHE A 9 12.15 4.55 -6.03
C PHE A 9 11.86 3.56 -4.89
N ALA A 10 11.51 4.03 -3.70
CA ALA A 10 11.11 3.17 -2.59
C ALA A 10 9.80 2.40 -2.86
N GLN A 11 8.95 2.87 -3.77
CA GLN A 11 7.69 2.22 -4.13
C GLN A 11 7.87 1.05 -5.10
N ILE A 12 8.96 1.06 -5.88
CA ILE A 12 9.27 -0.01 -6.85
C ILE A 12 9.33 -1.39 -6.17
N PRO A 13 10.13 -1.62 -5.11
CA PRO A 13 10.15 -2.93 -4.45
C PRO A 13 8.79 -3.29 -3.84
N LEU A 14 8.04 -2.31 -3.32
CA LEU A 14 6.71 -2.53 -2.75
C LEU A 14 5.72 -3.01 -3.83
N GLY A 15 5.70 -2.35 -4.98
CA GLY A 15 4.88 -2.71 -6.13
C GLY A 15 5.24 -4.09 -6.70
N ILE A 16 6.52 -4.45 -6.69
CA ILE A 16 6.99 -5.79 -7.08
C ILE A 16 6.43 -6.85 -6.12
N ILE A 17 6.51 -6.64 -4.80
CA ILE A 17 5.96 -7.57 -3.80
C ILE A 17 4.44 -7.73 -4.00
N TRP A 18 3.74 -6.62 -4.16
CA TRP A 18 2.30 -6.64 -4.43
C TRP A 18 1.96 -7.41 -5.71
N ALA A 19 2.72 -7.19 -6.79
CA ALA A 19 2.53 -7.91 -8.06
C ALA A 19 2.79 -9.41 -7.90
N ILE A 20 3.86 -9.81 -7.21
CA ILE A 20 4.16 -11.23 -6.94
C ILE A 20 3.00 -11.89 -6.20
N ILE A 21 2.45 -11.23 -5.18
CA ILE A 21 1.30 -11.73 -4.40
C ILE A 21 0.06 -11.84 -5.30
N TYR A 22 -0.23 -10.80 -6.09
CA TYR A 22 -1.37 -10.76 -7.00
C TYR A 22 -1.31 -11.88 -8.07
N TYR A 23 -0.10 -12.16 -8.60
CA TYR A 23 0.10 -13.25 -9.55
C TYR A 23 0.04 -14.64 -8.89
N SER A 24 0.61 -14.80 -7.70
CA SER A 24 0.68 -16.08 -6.99
C SER A 24 -0.68 -16.52 -6.44
N ARG A 25 -1.50 -15.58 -5.97
CA ARG A 25 -2.78 -15.85 -5.29
C ARG A 25 -3.97 -15.47 -6.17
N LYS A 26 -4.23 -16.30 -7.18
CA LYS A 26 -5.37 -16.14 -8.11
C LYS A 26 -6.72 -16.09 -7.39
N ASP A 27 -6.81 -16.78 -6.26
CA ASP A 27 -7.96 -16.84 -5.35
C ASP A 27 -8.31 -15.48 -4.74
N LEU A 28 -7.32 -14.64 -4.48
CA LEU A 28 -7.48 -13.37 -3.75
C LEU A 28 -7.48 -12.12 -4.64
N ARG A 29 -7.32 -12.25 -5.96
CA ARG A 29 -7.13 -11.09 -6.87
C ARG A 29 -8.21 -10.02 -6.72
N ASN A 30 -9.47 -10.44 -6.68
CA ASN A 30 -10.60 -9.51 -6.54
C ASN A 30 -10.59 -8.83 -5.16
N GLN A 31 -10.21 -9.54 -4.11
CA GLN A 31 -10.10 -8.96 -2.76
C GLN A 31 -8.92 -7.99 -2.66
N ILE A 32 -7.76 -8.36 -3.20
CA ILE A 32 -6.58 -7.51 -3.26
C ILE A 32 -6.93 -6.21 -3.99
N LEU A 33 -7.57 -6.28 -5.17
CA LEU A 33 -7.97 -5.07 -5.90
C LEU A 33 -9.00 -4.24 -5.14
N PHE A 34 -10.02 -4.87 -4.55
CA PHE A 34 -11.06 -4.18 -3.80
C PHE A 34 -10.48 -3.45 -2.58
N VAL A 35 -9.65 -4.11 -1.79
CA VAL A 35 -9.01 -3.52 -0.60
C VAL A 35 -7.96 -2.48 -1.00
N SER A 36 -7.23 -2.70 -2.10
CA SER A 36 -6.31 -1.70 -2.63
C SER A 36 -7.04 -0.42 -3.04
N PHE A 37 -8.23 -0.53 -3.62
CA PHE A 37 -9.08 0.60 -3.96
C PHE A 37 -9.67 1.27 -2.70
N LEU A 38 -10.11 0.48 -1.72
CA LEU A 38 -10.59 0.97 -0.43
C LEU A 38 -9.49 1.63 0.41
N GLY A 39 -8.23 1.31 0.13
CA GLY A 39 -7.04 1.94 0.71
C GLY A 39 -6.65 3.26 0.07
N LEU A 40 -7.15 3.61 -1.13
CA LEU A 40 -6.84 4.89 -1.77
C LEU A 40 -7.20 6.12 -0.91
N PRO A 41 -8.38 6.18 -0.24
CA PRO A 41 -8.71 7.28 0.67
C PRO A 41 -7.73 7.42 1.84
N LEU A 42 -7.02 6.36 2.24
CA LEU A 42 -5.98 6.46 3.28
C LEU A 42 -4.78 7.30 2.80
N GLY A 43 -4.54 7.39 1.50
CA GLY A 43 -3.54 8.30 0.94
C GLY A 43 -3.87 9.78 1.24
N PHE A 44 -5.16 10.12 1.33
CA PHE A 44 -5.61 11.46 1.69
C PHE A 44 -5.39 11.78 3.17
N ILE A 45 -5.36 10.75 4.03
CA ILE A 45 -5.11 10.91 5.46
C ILE A 45 -3.68 11.41 5.70
N GLU A 46 -2.73 11.10 4.80
CA GLU A 46 -1.37 11.63 4.91
C GLU A 46 -1.34 13.17 4.89
N ALA A 47 -2.23 13.81 4.12
CA ALA A 47 -2.40 15.26 4.09
C ALA A 47 -2.85 15.85 5.45
N ILE A 48 -3.57 15.05 6.24
CA ILE A 48 -4.09 15.43 7.56
C ILE A 48 -3.09 15.06 8.66
N LEU A 49 -2.34 13.97 8.52
CA LEU A 49 -1.40 13.47 9.52
C LEU A 49 -0.01 14.11 9.42
N VAL A 50 0.41 14.61 8.25
CA VAL A 50 1.72 15.24 8.07
C VAL A 50 1.68 16.68 8.61
N PRO A 51 2.44 16.99 9.68
CA PRO A 51 2.51 18.35 10.17
C PRO A 51 3.37 19.23 9.25
N ASN A 52 3.08 20.54 9.21
CA ASN A 52 3.72 21.56 8.36
C ASN A 52 5.26 21.64 8.40
N TYR A 53 5.97 20.87 9.25
CA TYR A 53 7.43 20.90 9.34
C TYR A 53 8.13 19.96 8.34
N TRP A 54 7.42 18.99 7.75
CA TRP A 54 8.00 18.01 6.82
C TRP A 54 7.48 18.24 5.40
N ASN A 55 8.31 18.85 4.55
CA ASN A 55 7.99 19.12 3.15
C ASN A 55 8.92 18.31 2.23
N PRO A 56 8.63 17.02 1.97
CA PRO A 56 9.48 16.21 1.13
C PRO A 56 9.33 16.65 -0.34
N PRO A 57 10.42 16.66 -1.11
CA PRO A 57 10.33 16.96 -2.53
C PRO A 57 9.48 15.88 -3.22
N SER A 58 8.31 16.27 -3.71
CA SER A 58 7.35 15.39 -4.41
C SER A 58 7.50 15.46 -5.92
N LEU A 59 7.11 14.38 -6.59
CA LEU A 59 6.93 14.38 -8.04
C LEU A 59 5.91 15.48 -8.40
N PHE A 60 6.33 16.43 -9.24
CA PHE A 60 5.54 17.59 -9.68
C PHE A 60 5.20 18.66 -8.62
N ASN A 61 5.87 18.69 -7.46
CA ASN A 61 5.60 19.67 -6.38
C ASN A 61 4.13 19.67 -5.91
N LEU A 62 3.45 18.52 -5.93
CA LEU A 62 2.05 18.42 -5.49
C LEU A 62 1.90 18.72 -4.00
N ILE A 63 2.91 18.40 -3.18
CA ILE A 63 2.90 18.72 -1.75
C ILE A 63 2.90 20.25 -1.54
N ASP A 64 3.67 21.01 -2.32
CA ASP A 64 3.65 22.48 -2.25
C ASP A 64 2.32 23.08 -2.76
N ARG A 65 1.60 22.38 -3.63
CA ARG A 65 0.39 22.89 -4.28
C ARG A 65 -0.92 22.46 -3.60
N TYR A 66 -0.93 21.29 -2.97
CA TYR A 66 -2.12 20.65 -2.43
C TYR A 66 -1.91 20.02 -1.04
N GLY A 67 -0.68 19.96 -0.53
CA GLY A 67 -0.37 19.34 0.76
C GLY A 67 -0.38 17.81 0.76
N PHE A 68 -0.47 17.16 -0.41
CA PHE A 68 -0.42 15.72 -0.55
C PHE A 68 0.28 15.29 -1.84
N GLY A 69 1.00 14.16 -1.80
CA GLY A 69 1.66 13.56 -2.95
C GLY A 69 0.83 12.43 -3.59
N ILE A 70 0.98 12.21 -4.89
CA ILE A 70 0.36 11.05 -5.56
C ILE A 70 1.04 9.73 -5.15
N GLU A 71 2.29 9.84 -4.73
CA GLU A 71 3.11 8.78 -4.15
C GLU A 71 2.38 8.13 -2.98
N SER A 72 1.74 8.91 -2.12
CA SER A 72 1.03 8.45 -0.93
C SER A 72 -0.17 7.56 -1.28
N PHE A 73 -0.88 7.87 -2.36
CA PHE A 73 -1.97 7.05 -2.88
C PHE A 73 -1.45 5.71 -3.44
N ILE A 74 -0.35 5.74 -4.19
CA ILE A 74 0.28 4.53 -4.74
C ILE A 74 0.80 3.64 -3.60
N PHE A 75 1.41 4.24 -2.58
CA PHE A 75 1.86 3.53 -1.40
C PHE A 75 0.69 2.90 -0.63
N ALA A 76 -0.38 3.68 -0.36
CA ALA A 76 -1.57 3.21 0.33
C ALA A 76 -2.27 2.06 -0.45
N PHE A 77 -2.28 2.14 -1.78
CA PHE A 77 -2.78 1.09 -2.66
C PHE A 77 -1.98 -0.21 -2.49
N PHE A 78 -0.65 -0.15 -2.58
CA PHE A 78 0.18 -1.34 -2.45
C PHE A 78 0.15 -1.92 -1.03
N ILE A 79 0.21 -1.09 0.01
CA ILE A 79 0.27 -1.58 1.39
C ILE A 79 -1.04 -2.26 1.82
N SER A 80 -2.18 -1.72 1.41
CA SER A 80 -3.50 -2.29 1.72
C SER A 80 -3.70 -3.64 1.03
N GLY A 81 -3.29 -3.78 -0.23
CA GLY A 81 -3.33 -5.07 -0.93
C GLY A 81 -2.39 -6.13 -0.32
N ILE A 82 -1.19 -5.73 0.13
CA ILE A 82 -0.27 -6.64 0.87
C ILE A 82 -0.89 -7.06 2.20
N ALA A 83 -1.51 -6.12 2.94
CA ALA A 83 -2.16 -6.41 4.21
C ALA A 83 -3.28 -7.45 4.07
N THR A 84 -4.09 -7.39 3.00
CA THR A 84 -5.11 -8.40 2.70
C THR A 84 -4.50 -9.80 2.53
N ALA A 85 -3.39 -9.91 1.80
CA ALA A 85 -2.74 -11.19 1.58
C ALA A 85 -2.16 -11.79 2.88
N ILE A 86 -1.62 -10.94 3.76
CA ILE A 86 -1.16 -11.35 5.10
C ILE A 86 -2.35 -11.84 5.93
N TYR A 87 -3.47 -11.10 5.91
CA TYR A 87 -4.67 -11.47 6.66
C TYR A 87 -5.20 -12.85 6.24
N GLU A 88 -5.33 -13.10 4.94
CA GLU A 88 -5.77 -14.41 4.44
C GLU A 88 -4.80 -15.53 4.83
N PHE A 89 -3.49 -15.26 4.83
CA PHE A 89 -2.49 -16.25 5.26
C PHE A 89 -2.67 -16.64 6.74
N ILE A 90 -2.92 -15.65 7.61
CA ILE A 90 -3.19 -15.89 9.03
C ILE A 90 -4.49 -16.67 9.21
N GLU A 91 -5.54 -16.30 8.47
CA GLU A 91 -6.85 -16.94 8.58
C GLU A 91 -6.83 -18.40 8.08
N GLN A 92 -6.13 -18.67 6.98
CA GLN A 92 -5.91 -20.04 6.49
C GLN A 92 -5.16 -20.90 7.52
N LYS A 93 -4.12 -20.34 8.14
CA LYS A 93 -3.38 -21.05 9.20
C LYS A 93 -4.31 -21.40 10.36
N LYS A 94 -5.16 -20.46 10.79
CA LYS A 94 -6.14 -20.68 11.86
C LYS A 94 -7.14 -21.79 11.52
N ARG A 95 -7.76 -21.75 10.32
CA ARG A 95 -8.67 -22.81 9.85
C ARG A 95 -8.03 -24.19 9.83
N ASN A 96 -6.76 -24.29 9.43
CA ASN A 96 -6.05 -25.57 9.37
C ASN A 96 -5.72 -26.12 10.77
N GLN A 97 -5.41 -25.25 11.74
CA GLN A 97 -5.17 -25.63 13.13
C GLN A 97 -6.45 -26.14 13.82
N ASP A 98 -7.59 -25.49 13.56
CA ASP A 98 -8.88 -25.89 14.13
C ASP A 98 -9.34 -27.27 13.60
N LYS A 99 -9.04 -27.59 12.34
CA LYS A 99 -9.29 -28.92 11.77
C LYS A 99 -8.39 -30.01 12.35
N ALA A 100 -7.16 -29.68 12.74
CA ALA A 100 -6.23 -30.66 13.33
C ALA A 100 -6.55 -31.00 14.80
N LYS A 101 -7.34 -30.17 15.48
CA LYS A 101 -7.80 -30.40 16.86
C LYS A 101 -9.13 -31.16 16.96
N LYS A 102 -9.83 -31.37 15.85
CA LYS A 102 -11.15 -32.00 15.79
C LYS A 102 -11.03 -33.42 15.27
#